data_AF-A0A433PQG1-F1
#
_entry.id   AF-A0A433PQG1-F1
#
_cell.length_a   1.000
_cell.length_b   1.000
_cell.length_c   1.000
_cell.angle_alpha   90.00
_cell.angle_beta   90.00
_cell.angle_gamma   90.00
#
_symmetry.space_group_name_H-M   'P 1'
#
loop_
_entity.id
_entity.type
_entity.pdbx_description
1 polymer ?
#
loop_
_entity_poly.entity_id
_entity_poly.type
_entity_poly.pdbx_seq_one_letter_code
_entity_poly.pdbx_strand_id
1 'polypeptide(L)'
;MRLIFLSVALLAAGLPSVLSDDNSAPVNATGPYSGPYQVNATIDPHIVPDGPLYTGSYTPPTTPKYNYAEVVHKSYLFYHSQKSGKLPYQRLAWRGDSCFICKGTYGEDLSGAYYEAANTMKWGLPLAYTITAHAFNLYAFPDAFKAINEWNEGLEMIKWGTDYFINAHPQPNLFVGQLGVSAVGTTDVDFGYFGPPEEYEMWVPLGIMHTPFYISPEDPSSEIAGETAAAMAATAVLYQDSNPAYAALLLNHSRTLYNFGTTYQGSYIHSNQSGFKLATEWYASSEWEDELAWAAAWLYIATNESQYLNESITWYNNQTAQNSWMEYSWDDKGGALHVLLYHITKAPIYAANAKTFFDSWLPAYNGSVQAIKQTPRGLGYYENWGSLSYATNTAMLMLKHAKDLGSSNPYAQRLTDFAIQQVNYVLGDCGRSWVVGFGENSPLRPYHKSSYNSYIDYPMRGQNQSVVGDDFLNSFRLNPFILYGALEGGPALDDSYFDDRTNYVYTEVTQDYNAAFTGALAGIIDFYGPQNFKPFTDCGLDLGWSHPNASKPYAWPANDCYHTCNTNCTNSNTVTTSTKTASPTGVAGAGLSSTPHVSAASSLTQGFAILLSIIAVGISLLL
;
A
#
# COMPACT_ATOMS: atom_id res chain seq x y z
N MET A 1 -17.25 -1.25 40.60
CA MET A 1 -16.83 -0.10 41.42
C MET A 1 -16.39 0.99 40.46
N ARG A 2 -17.33 1.88 40.08
CA ARG A 2 -17.11 3.02 39.15
C ARG A 2 -17.06 4.30 39.98
N LEU A 3 -16.04 5.13 39.76
CA LEU A 3 -15.82 6.56 40.11
C LEU A 3 -14.32 6.76 39.89
N ILE A 4 -13.79 7.62 39.01
CA ILE A 4 -13.99 9.07 38.89
C ILE A 4 -13.69 9.48 37.42
N PHE A 5 -14.66 10.06 36.72
CA PHE A 5 -14.46 11.04 35.65
C PHE A 5 -15.74 11.89 35.53
N LEU A 6 -15.62 13.17 35.89
CA LEU A 6 -16.51 14.31 35.58
C LEU A 6 -15.53 15.49 35.59
N SER A 7 -15.44 16.39 34.62
CA SER A 7 -16.48 17.03 33.78
C SER A 7 -15.73 17.65 32.57
N VAL A 8 -16.24 17.79 31.35
CA VAL A 8 -17.54 18.36 30.94
C VAL A 8 -17.96 17.76 29.59
N ALA A 9 -19.00 16.93 29.58
CA ALA A 9 -19.98 16.79 28.49
C ALA A 9 -21.11 15.85 28.97
N LEU A 10 -22.24 16.43 29.34
CA LEU A 10 -23.52 15.78 29.64
C LEU A 10 -24.56 16.56 28.81
N LEU A 11 -25.62 16.01 28.21
CA LEU A 11 -26.16 14.65 28.13
C LEU A 11 -27.36 14.76 27.15
N ALA A 12 -27.53 13.83 26.20
CA ALA A 12 -28.86 13.39 25.73
C ALA A 12 -28.72 12.10 24.92
N ALA A 13 -29.40 11.06 25.37
CA ALA A 13 -29.37 9.71 24.82
C ALA A 13 -30.65 9.39 24.01
N GLY A 14 -30.54 8.56 22.98
CA GLY A 14 -31.61 7.62 22.56
C GLY A 14 -31.94 7.52 21.05
N LEU A 15 -31.51 6.41 20.42
CA LEU A 15 -32.01 5.75 19.18
C LEU A 15 -31.69 6.40 17.81
N PRO A 16 -31.83 5.63 16.70
CA PRO A 16 -30.90 4.66 16.09
C PRO A 16 -29.88 5.33 15.13
N SER A 17 -28.81 4.60 14.76
CA SER A 17 -27.71 5.06 13.91
C SER A 17 -28.16 5.56 12.53
N VAL A 18 -28.22 6.88 12.39
CA VAL A 18 -28.21 7.60 11.12
C VAL A 18 -26.82 8.24 11.03
N LEU A 19 -26.09 7.95 9.95
CA LEU A 19 -24.85 8.61 9.58
C LEU A 19 -25.05 10.13 9.63
N SER A 20 -24.45 10.82 10.60
CA SER A 20 -24.50 12.27 10.70
C SER A 20 -23.39 12.88 9.85
N ASP A 21 -23.77 13.65 8.84
CA ASP A 21 -22.88 14.55 8.10
C ASP A 21 -22.25 15.55 9.09
N ASP A 22 -20.94 15.44 9.35
CA ASP A 22 -20.21 16.45 10.11
C ASP A 22 -19.79 17.57 9.15
N ASN A 23 -20.53 18.68 9.20
CA ASN A 23 -20.35 19.89 8.39
C ASN A 23 -19.72 21.04 9.19
N SER A 24 -18.88 20.75 10.18
CA SER A 24 -18.34 21.79 11.07
C SER A 24 -17.01 22.41 10.57
N ALA A 25 -17.08 23.22 9.50
CA ALA A 25 -16.01 24.17 9.14
C ALA A 25 -16.50 25.63 9.26
N PRO A 26 -15.70 26.56 9.80
CA PRO A 26 -16.14 27.95 9.97
C PRO A 26 -16.28 28.66 8.62
N VAL A 27 -17.46 29.23 8.41
CA VAL A 27 -17.85 30.01 7.23
C VAL A 27 -17.26 31.42 7.33
N ASN A 28 -16.30 31.77 6.46
CA ASN A 28 -16.23 33.04 5.70
C ASN A 28 -14.86 33.28 5.05
N ALA A 29 -14.80 33.21 3.70
CA ALA A 29 -14.09 34.16 2.86
C ALA A 29 -14.47 33.92 1.39
N THR A 30 -15.02 34.94 0.72
CA THR A 30 -15.36 34.94 -0.71
C THR A 30 -14.46 35.93 -1.46
N GLY A 31 -13.74 35.46 -2.47
CA GLY A 31 -12.96 36.30 -3.41
C GLY A 31 -12.09 35.45 -4.35
N PRO A 32 -11.94 35.81 -5.65
CA PRO A 32 -11.44 34.91 -6.68
C PRO A 32 -9.91 34.84 -6.72
N TYR A 33 -9.41 33.63 -6.97
CA TYR A 33 -8.02 33.22 -6.82
C TYR A 33 -7.42 32.81 -8.17
N SER A 34 -6.14 33.16 -8.37
CA SER A 34 -5.30 32.67 -9.47
C SER A 34 -3.89 32.54 -8.90
N GLY A 35 -3.31 31.33 -8.90
CA GLY A 35 -2.00 31.03 -8.31
C GLY A 35 -0.87 31.94 -8.82
N PRO A 36 0.34 31.98 -8.21
CA PRO A 36 0.95 31.17 -7.15
C PRO A 36 0.79 31.82 -5.77
N TYR A 37 0.66 31.04 -4.69
CA TYR A 37 0.44 31.62 -3.35
C TYR A 37 1.66 32.42 -2.87
N GLN A 38 1.50 33.75 -2.82
CA GLN A 38 2.24 34.64 -1.93
C GLN A 38 2.07 34.11 -0.49
N VAL A 39 3.08 33.43 0.04
CA VAL A 39 3.13 33.04 1.46
C VAL A 39 3.46 34.28 2.28
N ASN A 40 2.46 35.14 2.42
CA ASN A 40 2.35 36.09 3.52
C ASN A 40 1.07 35.76 4.31
N ALA A 41 0.74 34.47 4.38
CA ALA A 41 -0.53 33.97 4.87
C ALA A 41 -0.48 33.78 6.38
N THR A 42 -1.42 34.42 7.08
CA THR A 42 -1.72 34.18 8.49
C THR A 42 -2.88 33.20 8.68
N ILE A 43 -3.40 32.61 7.59
CA ILE A 43 -4.56 31.69 7.55
C ILE A 43 -4.39 30.73 6.36
N ASP A 44 -4.76 29.46 6.52
CA ASP A 44 -4.80 28.48 5.43
C ASP A 44 -6.01 28.69 4.51
N PRO A 45 -5.82 28.68 3.18
CA PRO A 45 -6.90 28.95 2.26
C PRO A 45 -7.93 27.81 2.25
N HIS A 46 -9.20 28.16 2.41
CA HIS A 46 -10.29 27.28 2.00
C HIS A 46 -10.31 27.21 0.47
N ILE A 47 -10.14 26.00 -0.07
CA ILE A 47 -10.04 25.77 -1.51
C ILE A 47 -11.26 24.98 -1.95
N VAL A 48 -12.04 25.60 -2.83
CA VAL A 48 -13.06 24.92 -3.63
C VAL A 48 -12.48 24.82 -5.04
N PRO A 49 -12.13 23.63 -5.52
CA PRO A 49 -11.61 23.44 -6.86
C PRO A 49 -12.53 24.09 -7.90
N ASP A 50 -12.02 24.77 -8.92
CA ASP A 50 -12.83 25.54 -9.88
C ASP A 50 -13.10 24.79 -11.19
N GLY A 51 -12.66 23.53 -11.28
CA GLY A 51 -12.89 22.67 -12.43
C GLY A 51 -14.37 22.33 -12.65
N PRO A 52 -14.70 21.82 -13.85
CA PRO A 52 -16.07 21.58 -14.27
C PRO A 52 -16.79 20.58 -13.36
N LEU A 53 -18.07 20.85 -13.09
CA LEU A 53 -18.94 19.89 -12.40
C LEU A 53 -19.13 18.63 -13.25
N TYR A 54 -19.24 17.49 -12.57
CA TYR A 54 -19.51 16.22 -13.21
C TYR A 54 -20.94 16.17 -13.73
N THR A 55 -21.10 15.81 -15.01
CA THR A 55 -22.38 15.82 -15.72
C THR A 55 -23.04 14.44 -15.82
N GLY A 56 -22.48 13.41 -15.16
CA GLY A 56 -23.00 12.04 -15.20
C GLY A 56 -22.40 11.16 -16.30
N SER A 57 -21.55 11.71 -17.17
CA SER A 57 -20.79 10.95 -18.15
C SER A 57 -19.37 11.51 -18.28
N TYR A 58 -18.37 10.63 -18.28
CA TYR A 58 -17.00 10.98 -18.60
C TYR A 58 -16.57 10.30 -19.89
N THR A 59 -15.85 11.04 -20.74
CA THR A 59 -15.24 10.49 -21.95
C THR A 59 -13.75 10.74 -21.85
N PRO A 60 -12.92 9.68 -21.74
CA PRO A 60 -11.48 9.85 -21.73
C PRO A 60 -11.00 10.63 -22.96
N PRO A 61 -10.04 11.55 -22.79
CA PRO A 61 -9.33 12.17 -23.90
C PRO A 61 -8.74 11.10 -24.83
N THR A 62 -8.67 11.35 -26.13
CA THR A 62 -8.08 10.41 -27.11
C THR A 62 -6.56 10.33 -27.01
N THR A 63 -5.93 11.31 -26.38
CA THR A 63 -4.50 11.35 -26.05
C THR A 63 -4.34 11.64 -24.57
N PRO A 64 -3.25 11.20 -23.93
CA PRO A 64 -2.97 11.50 -22.52
C PRO A 64 -3.10 13.00 -22.23
N LYS A 65 -3.92 13.37 -21.23
CA LYS A 65 -4.08 14.77 -20.78
C LYS A 65 -2.96 15.20 -19.86
N TYR A 66 -2.48 14.26 -19.03
CA TYR A 66 -1.42 14.48 -18.05
C TYR A 66 -0.19 13.63 -18.38
N ASN A 67 0.96 14.05 -17.86
CA ASN A 67 2.18 13.26 -17.96
C ASN A 67 2.18 12.14 -16.91
N TYR A 68 1.46 11.05 -17.17
CA TYR A 68 1.35 9.93 -16.22
C TYR A 68 2.71 9.32 -15.86
N ALA A 69 3.69 9.35 -16.78
CA ALA A 69 5.06 8.86 -16.54
C ALA A 69 5.78 9.67 -15.44
N GLU A 70 5.61 11.00 -15.45
CA GLU A 70 6.13 11.88 -14.39
C GLU A 70 5.50 11.59 -13.04
N VAL A 71 4.19 11.32 -13.00
CA VAL A 71 3.51 11.01 -11.75
C VAL A 71 3.99 9.67 -11.18
N VAL A 72 4.18 8.64 -12.01
CA VAL A 72 4.75 7.36 -11.55
C VAL A 72 6.15 7.56 -10.97
N HIS A 73 7.02 8.29 -11.68
CA HIS A 73 8.37 8.62 -11.21
C HIS A 73 8.35 9.32 -9.84
N LYS A 74 7.48 10.32 -9.70
CA LYS A 74 7.30 11.04 -8.44
C LYS A 74 6.71 10.14 -7.35
N SER A 75 5.79 9.24 -7.67
CA SER A 75 5.25 8.27 -6.69
C SER A 75 6.36 7.40 -6.11
N TYR A 76 7.35 6.97 -6.91
CA TYR A 76 8.53 6.28 -6.37
C TYR A 76 9.44 7.19 -5.54
N LEU A 77 9.59 8.48 -5.89
CA LEU A 77 10.28 9.46 -5.02
C LEU A 77 9.63 9.58 -3.65
N PHE A 78 8.30 9.49 -3.56
CA PHE A 78 7.60 9.42 -2.28
C PHE A 78 8.05 8.19 -1.47
N TYR A 79 8.16 7.01 -2.06
CA TYR A 79 8.68 5.84 -1.31
C TYR A 79 10.14 6.00 -0.91
N HIS A 80 10.99 6.64 -1.72
CA HIS A 80 12.34 7.03 -1.26
C HIS A 80 12.28 7.94 -0.02
N SER A 81 11.29 8.82 0.06
CA SER A 81 11.07 9.68 1.22
C SER A 81 10.51 8.96 2.45
N GLN A 82 10.04 7.72 2.31
CA GLN A 82 9.60 6.87 3.41
C GLN A 82 10.66 5.83 3.84
N LYS A 83 11.75 5.62 3.09
CA LYS A 83 12.75 4.58 3.41
C LYS A 83 13.33 4.77 4.81
N SER A 84 13.37 3.69 5.59
CA SER A 84 14.03 3.57 6.88
C SER A 84 15.30 2.73 6.73
N GLY A 85 16.30 2.92 7.60
CA GLY A 85 17.50 2.08 7.61
C GLY A 85 18.68 2.75 6.91
N LYS A 86 19.71 1.93 6.63
CA LYS A 86 20.88 2.38 5.87
C LYS A 86 20.54 2.46 4.39
N LEU A 87 20.43 3.66 3.84
CA LEU A 87 20.05 3.87 2.46
C LEU A 87 21.15 3.32 1.53
N PRO A 88 20.79 2.59 0.46
CA PRO A 88 21.79 2.10 -0.51
C PRO A 88 22.47 3.28 -1.23
N TYR A 89 21.72 4.36 -1.43
CA TYR A 89 22.17 5.66 -1.90
C TYR A 89 21.19 6.72 -1.40
N GLN A 90 21.70 7.94 -1.24
CA GLN A 90 20.87 9.08 -0.88
C GLN A 90 20.30 9.72 -2.15
N ARG A 91 19.02 9.48 -2.45
CA ARG A 91 18.33 10.11 -3.60
C ARG A 91 17.84 11.52 -3.27
N LEU A 92 17.30 11.70 -2.06
CA LEU A 92 16.81 12.97 -1.53
C LEU A 92 17.84 13.53 -0.53
N ALA A 93 18.31 14.75 -0.73
CA ALA A 93 19.33 15.37 0.14
C ALA A 93 18.87 15.52 1.59
N TRP A 94 17.56 15.56 1.79
CA TRP A 94 16.88 15.82 3.05
C TRP A 94 16.41 14.55 3.77
N ARG A 95 16.71 13.37 3.22
CA ARG A 95 16.59 12.05 3.87
C ARG A 95 17.96 11.41 3.99
N GLY A 96 18.24 10.77 5.11
CA GLY A 96 19.48 10.06 5.38
C GLY A 96 19.23 8.70 5.99
N ASP A 97 20.31 8.07 6.45
CA ASP A 97 20.20 6.81 7.16
C ASP A 97 19.49 7.01 8.52
N SER A 98 18.60 6.09 8.88
CA SER A 98 17.84 6.14 10.13
C SER A 98 17.65 4.74 10.72
N CYS A 99 17.07 4.64 11.93
CA CYS A 99 16.71 3.35 12.53
C CYS A 99 17.91 2.39 12.72
N PHE A 100 19.13 2.90 12.88
CA PHE A 100 20.35 2.07 12.88
C PHE A 100 20.42 1.07 14.03
N ILE A 101 19.73 1.36 15.13
CA ILE A 101 19.68 0.49 16.30
C ILE A 101 18.36 -0.28 16.39
N CYS A 102 17.51 -0.17 15.36
CA CYS A 102 16.27 -0.92 15.24
C CYS A 102 16.60 -2.39 15.02
N LYS A 103 16.54 -3.13 16.13
CA LYS A 103 16.81 -4.56 16.16
C LYS A 103 15.68 -5.28 16.86
N GLY A 104 15.41 -6.50 16.42
CA GLY A 104 14.44 -7.35 17.07
C GLY A 104 14.99 -8.01 18.35
N THR A 105 14.08 -8.59 19.13
CA THR A 105 14.37 -9.35 20.35
C THR A 105 15.28 -10.56 20.08
N TYR A 106 15.27 -11.10 18.86
CA TYR A 106 16.03 -12.26 18.43
C TYR A 106 17.28 -11.88 17.62
N GLY A 107 17.63 -10.60 17.57
CA GLY A 107 18.81 -10.08 16.86
C GLY A 107 18.56 -9.76 15.38
N GLU A 108 17.31 -9.70 14.96
CA GLU A 108 16.89 -9.29 13.62
C GLU A 108 17.35 -7.87 13.31
N ASP A 109 17.78 -7.61 12.08
CA ASP A 109 17.94 -6.25 11.58
C ASP A 109 16.58 -5.72 11.10
N LEU A 110 15.96 -4.85 11.91
CA LEU A 110 14.66 -4.25 11.65
C LEU A 110 14.79 -2.81 11.13
N SER A 111 15.98 -2.41 10.65
CA SER A 111 16.25 -1.04 10.22
C SER A 111 15.60 -0.68 8.88
N GLY A 112 15.47 -1.62 7.93
CA GLY A 112 14.97 -1.39 6.55
C GLY A 112 13.47 -1.09 6.39
N ALA A 113 12.91 -1.30 5.19
CA ALA A 113 11.51 -0.98 4.80
C ALA A 113 11.16 0.53 4.86
N TYR A 114 9.87 0.82 5.02
CA TYR A 114 9.27 2.14 4.88
C TYR A 114 8.56 2.53 6.18
N TYR A 115 8.64 3.81 6.52
CA TYR A 115 7.84 4.39 7.59
C TYR A 115 6.41 4.60 7.14
N GLU A 116 5.48 4.44 8.09
CA GLU A 116 4.07 4.72 7.87
C GLU A 116 3.77 6.21 8.00
N ALA A 117 3.04 6.73 7.01
CA ALA A 117 2.57 8.10 6.95
C ALA A 117 3.65 9.14 7.36
N ALA A 118 3.29 10.04 8.29
CA ALA A 118 4.19 11.05 8.82
C ALA A 118 5.08 10.57 9.96
N ASN A 119 4.86 9.37 10.50
CA ASN A 119 5.51 8.89 11.71
C ASN A 119 6.74 8.01 11.40
N THR A 120 7.33 7.39 12.43
CA THR A 120 8.50 6.50 12.28
C THR A 120 8.19 5.05 12.59
N MET A 121 6.91 4.68 12.56
CA MET A 121 6.45 3.33 12.79
C MET A 121 6.56 2.49 11.52
N LYS A 122 6.59 1.17 11.70
CA LYS A 122 6.37 0.19 10.61
C LYS A 122 5.25 -0.73 11.04
N TRP A 123 4.10 -0.55 10.42
CA TRP A 123 2.88 -1.27 10.72
C TRP A 123 2.78 -2.46 9.79
N GLY A 124 2.72 -3.68 10.34
CA GLY A 124 2.87 -4.91 9.56
C GLY A 124 1.85 -5.04 8.45
N LEU A 125 0.57 -4.80 8.73
CA LEU A 125 -0.52 -4.96 7.77
C LEU A 125 -0.45 -3.96 6.60
N PRO A 126 -0.48 -2.63 6.80
CA PRO A 126 -0.42 -1.68 5.69
C PRO A 126 0.94 -1.69 4.96
N LEU A 127 2.03 -2.02 5.64
CA LEU A 127 3.32 -2.24 4.97
C LEU A 127 3.25 -3.45 4.06
N ALA A 128 2.72 -4.58 4.53
CA ALA A 128 2.55 -5.79 3.71
C ALA A 128 1.65 -5.51 2.49
N TYR A 129 0.50 -4.86 2.69
CA TYR A 129 -0.39 -4.44 1.60
C TYR A 129 0.35 -3.56 0.59
N THR A 130 1.08 -2.55 1.05
CA THR A 130 1.83 -1.64 0.18
C THR A 130 2.77 -2.44 -0.74
N ILE A 131 3.51 -3.39 -0.19
CA ILE A 131 4.43 -4.23 -0.98
C ILE A 131 3.67 -5.14 -1.94
N THR A 132 2.58 -5.81 -1.51
CA THR A 132 1.80 -6.67 -2.41
C THR A 132 1.11 -5.88 -3.52
N ALA A 133 0.58 -4.69 -3.23
CA ALA A 133 -0.05 -3.82 -4.21
C ALA A 133 0.96 -3.36 -5.27
N HIS A 134 2.18 -2.97 -4.89
CA HIS A 134 3.24 -2.66 -5.86
C HIS A 134 3.67 -3.87 -6.68
N ALA A 135 3.80 -5.05 -6.07
CA ALA A 135 4.06 -6.28 -6.80
C ALA A 135 2.92 -6.59 -7.78
N PHE A 136 1.67 -6.36 -7.39
CA PHE A 136 0.51 -6.52 -8.26
C PHE A 136 0.52 -5.51 -9.42
N ASN A 137 0.88 -4.25 -9.17
CA ASN A 137 1.02 -3.22 -10.21
C ASN A 137 1.99 -3.66 -11.31
N LEU A 138 3.18 -4.12 -10.90
CA LEU A 138 4.24 -4.58 -11.81
C LEU A 138 3.82 -5.85 -12.57
N TYR A 139 3.12 -6.76 -11.90
CA TYR A 139 2.54 -7.96 -12.52
C TYR A 139 1.45 -7.61 -13.55
N ALA A 140 0.61 -6.63 -13.24
CA ALA A 140 -0.52 -6.21 -14.07
C ALA A 140 -0.10 -5.44 -15.33
N PHE A 141 0.87 -4.53 -15.19
CA PHE A 141 1.23 -3.57 -16.24
C PHE A 141 2.75 -3.52 -16.51
N PRO A 142 3.43 -4.65 -16.76
CA PRO A 142 4.89 -4.68 -16.89
C PRO A 142 5.40 -3.84 -18.06
N ASP A 143 4.66 -3.80 -19.18
CA ASP A 143 5.05 -3.06 -20.38
C ASP A 143 4.96 -1.54 -20.16
N ALA A 144 4.00 -1.07 -19.36
CA ALA A 144 3.88 0.33 -18.99
C ALA A 144 5.12 0.79 -18.20
N PHE A 145 5.46 0.10 -17.11
CA PHE A 145 6.64 0.42 -16.29
C PHE A 145 7.95 0.34 -17.09
N LYS A 146 8.10 -0.65 -17.97
CA LYS A 146 9.28 -0.77 -18.84
C LYS A 146 9.39 0.39 -19.84
N ALA A 147 8.27 0.80 -20.45
CA ALA A 147 8.27 1.87 -21.44
C ALA A 147 8.69 3.23 -20.86
N ILE A 148 8.38 3.47 -19.59
CA ILE A 148 8.74 4.71 -18.88
C ILE A 148 10.01 4.58 -18.01
N ASN A 149 10.74 3.46 -18.12
CA ASN A 149 11.96 3.19 -17.37
C ASN A 149 11.80 3.16 -15.84
N GLU A 150 10.64 2.73 -15.34
CA GLU A 150 10.33 2.60 -13.90
C GLU A 150 10.29 1.15 -13.42
N TRP A 151 10.50 0.17 -14.31
CA TRP A 151 10.46 -1.26 -13.96
C TRP A 151 11.46 -1.63 -12.86
N ASN A 152 12.72 -1.17 -12.98
CA ASN A 152 13.75 -1.49 -11.99
C ASN A 152 13.52 -0.75 -10.67
N GLU A 153 13.04 0.50 -10.72
CA GLU A 153 12.67 1.24 -9.52
C GLU A 153 11.55 0.52 -8.74
N GLY A 154 10.52 0.06 -9.44
CA GLY A 154 9.46 -0.74 -8.83
C GLY A 154 9.97 -2.07 -8.24
N LEU A 155 10.88 -2.77 -8.93
CA LEU A 155 11.51 -3.98 -8.40
C LEU A 155 12.36 -3.70 -7.16
N GLU A 156 13.12 -2.61 -7.14
CA GLU A 156 13.90 -2.18 -5.97
C GLU A 156 12.98 -1.79 -4.80
N MET A 157 11.87 -1.12 -5.09
CA MET A 157 10.88 -0.70 -4.11
C MET A 157 10.30 -1.91 -3.35
N ILE A 158 9.79 -2.92 -4.07
CA ILE A 158 9.21 -4.12 -3.43
C ILE A 158 10.29 -4.94 -2.71
N LYS A 159 11.51 -5.00 -3.28
CA LYS A 159 12.63 -5.73 -2.67
C LYS A 159 13.03 -5.14 -1.34
N TRP A 160 13.05 -3.81 -1.21
CA TRP A 160 13.36 -3.13 0.04
C TRP A 160 12.40 -3.52 1.17
N GLY A 161 11.11 -3.68 0.84
CA GLY A 161 10.09 -4.18 1.77
C GLY A 161 10.24 -5.67 2.08
N THR A 162 10.45 -6.51 1.08
CA THR A 162 10.60 -7.96 1.29
C THR A 162 11.90 -8.36 1.99
N ASP A 163 12.98 -7.58 1.83
CA ASP A 163 14.21 -7.75 2.61
C ASP A 163 13.95 -7.54 4.11
N TYR A 164 13.14 -6.53 4.46
CA TYR A 164 12.67 -6.35 5.84
C TYR A 164 11.78 -7.50 6.28
N PHE A 165 10.85 -7.99 5.45
CA PHE A 165 10.00 -9.12 5.84
C PHE A 165 10.78 -10.42 6.08
N ILE A 166 11.86 -10.67 5.32
CA ILE A 166 12.77 -11.80 5.58
C ILE A 166 13.40 -11.64 6.98
N ASN A 167 13.92 -10.44 7.30
CA ASN A 167 14.52 -10.18 8.61
C ASN A 167 13.49 -10.25 9.75
N ALA A 168 12.28 -9.73 9.53
CA ALA A 168 11.17 -9.71 10.47
C ALA A 168 10.55 -11.10 10.72
N HIS A 169 10.97 -12.14 10.00
CA HIS A 169 10.50 -13.52 10.14
C HIS A 169 11.61 -14.44 10.71
N PRO A 170 12.01 -14.27 11.99
CA PRO A 170 13.13 -14.99 12.59
C PRO A 170 12.88 -16.50 12.82
N GLN A 171 11.62 -16.93 12.95
CA GLN A 171 11.24 -18.32 13.21
C GLN A 171 9.91 -18.65 12.52
N PRO A 172 9.63 -19.93 12.21
CA PRO A 172 8.48 -20.30 11.38
C PRO A 172 7.11 -19.77 11.79
N ASN A 173 6.86 -19.60 13.10
CA ASN A 173 5.60 -19.09 13.64
C ASN A 173 5.84 -17.81 14.45
N LEU A 174 6.80 -16.98 14.03
CA LEU A 174 7.12 -15.74 14.73
C LEU A 174 7.48 -14.66 13.72
N PHE A 175 6.73 -13.56 13.73
CA PHE A 175 6.90 -12.45 12.80
C PHE A 175 6.72 -11.10 13.49
N VAL A 176 7.51 -10.09 13.12
CA VAL A 176 7.33 -8.72 13.64
C VAL A 176 6.12 -8.08 12.96
N GLY A 177 4.99 -8.05 13.66
CA GLY A 177 3.77 -7.41 13.16
C GLY A 177 3.73 -5.89 13.34
N GLN A 178 4.60 -5.33 14.18
CA GLN A 178 4.76 -3.88 14.32
C GLN A 178 6.15 -3.53 14.84
N LEU A 179 6.74 -2.45 14.33
CA LEU A 179 7.91 -1.81 14.91
C LEU A 179 7.58 -0.36 15.25
N GLY A 180 7.81 0.02 16.52
CA GLY A 180 7.51 1.34 17.05
C GLY A 180 6.38 1.32 18.08
N VAL A 181 6.22 2.44 18.79
CA VAL A 181 5.27 2.59 19.89
C VAL A 181 4.30 3.73 19.59
N SER A 182 3.13 3.35 19.08
CA SER A 182 1.94 4.21 19.07
C SER A 182 1.20 4.04 20.40
N ALA A 183 0.77 5.15 21.00
CA ALA A 183 -0.15 5.12 22.13
C ALA A 183 -1.13 6.28 22.09
N VAL A 184 -2.22 6.24 22.87
CA VAL A 184 -3.17 7.35 22.89
C VAL A 184 -2.80 8.36 23.99
N GLY A 185 -2.82 9.65 23.64
CA GLY A 185 -2.65 10.75 24.59
C GLY A 185 -1.19 11.05 24.92
N THR A 186 -0.88 11.28 26.20
CA THR A 186 0.45 11.78 26.62
C THR A 186 1.58 10.75 26.53
N THR A 187 1.26 9.51 26.18
CA THR A 187 2.23 8.41 26.01
C THR A 187 2.53 8.09 24.55
N ASP A 188 1.97 8.85 23.60
CA ASP A 188 2.20 8.63 22.17
C ASP A 188 3.63 8.98 21.78
N VAL A 189 4.46 7.97 21.51
CA VAL A 189 5.91 8.15 21.31
C VAL A 189 6.19 8.51 19.85
N ASP A 190 5.79 7.64 18.92
CA ASP A 190 6.05 7.85 17.50
C ASP A 190 5.20 9.00 16.92
N PHE A 191 3.94 9.18 17.31
CA PHE A 191 3.17 10.34 16.85
C PHE A 191 3.56 11.61 17.63
N GLY A 192 4.02 11.48 18.88
CA GLY A 192 4.53 12.59 19.67
C GLY A 192 5.93 13.07 19.26
N TYR A 193 6.65 12.30 18.43
CA TYR A 193 7.91 12.73 17.83
C TYR A 193 7.66 13.53 16.55
N PHE A 194 8.14 14.77 16.48
CA PHE A 194 7.95 15.69 15.34
C PHE A 194 9.27 16.02 14.61
N GLY A 195 10.36 15.33 14.92
CA GLY A 195 11.66 15.51 14.26
C GLY A 195 11.88 14.59 13.05
N PRO A 196 13.08 14.67 12.44
CA PRO A 196 13.47 13.80 11.34
C PRO A 196 13.75 12.35 11.81
N PRO A 197 13.41 11.32 11.02
CA PRO A 197 13.68 9.92 11.39
C PRO A 197 15.16 9.64 11.64
N GLU A 198 16.08 10.37 11.00
CA GLU A 198 17.53 10.23 11.17
C GLU A 198 18.02 10.63 12.58
N GLU A 199 17.22 11.40 13.33
CA GLU A 199 17.53 11.81 14.71
C GLU A 199 16.49 11.29 15.72
N TYR A 200 15.68 10.27 15.37
CA TYR A 200 14.63 9.74 16.24
C TYR A 200 15.21 9.30 17.59
N GLU A 201 16.24 8.45 17.58
CA GLU A 201 16.81 7.87 18.80
C GLU A 201 17.51 8.90 19.70
N MET A 202 17.82 10.08 19.17
CA MET A 202 18.39 11.19 19.95
C MET A 202 17.32 11.98 20.69
N TRP A 203 16.12 12.08 20.11
CA TRP A 203 15.09 13.05 20.50
C TRP A 203 13.73 12.41 20.78
N VAL A 204 13.68 11.08 20.81
CA VAL A 204 12.45 10.32 21.02
C VAL A 204 11.74 10.74 22.31
N PRO A 205 10.42 11.00 22.27
CA PRO A 205 9.66 11.27 23.48
C PRO A 205 9.80 10.13 24.48
N LEU A 206 9.86 10.46 25.77
CA LEU A 206 9.90 9.47 26.86
C LEU A 206 11.12 8.52 26.87
N GLY A 207 12.06 8.66 25.93
CA GLY A 207 13.24 7.79 25.82
C GLY A 207 12.94 6.37 25.32
N ILE A 208 11.77 6.14 24.71
CA ILE A 208 11.33 4.81 24.27
C ILE A 208 11.71 4.59 22.81
N MET A 209 12.75 3.80 22.56
CA MET A 209 13.19 3.46 21.20
C MET A 209 12.14 2.63 20.46
N HIS A 210 12.28 2.53 19.13
CA HIS A 210 11.45 1.63 18.30
C HIS A 210 11.43 0.22 18.88
N THR A 211 10.23 -0.23 19.26
CA THR A 211 10.03 -1.50 19.95
C THR A 211 9.31 -2.48 19.01
N PRO A 212 9.83 -3.70 18.81
CA PRO A 212 9.16 -4.72 18.00
C PRO A 212 8.05 -5.42 18.79
N PHE A 213 6.90 -5.63 18.14
CA PHE A 213 5.82 -6.47 18.61
C PHE A 213 5.63 -7.64 17.64
N TYR A 214 5.43 -8.83 18.18
CA TYR A 214 5.50 -10.07 17.43
C TYR A 214 4.16 -10.77 17.37
N ILE A 215 3.77 -11.28 16.22
CA ILE A 215 2.67 -12.24 16.11
C ILE A 215 3.25 -13.65 16.32
N SER A 216 2.55 -14.47 17.11
CA SER A 216 2.97 -15.83 17.50
C SER A 216 1.76 -16.76 17.67
N PRO A 217 1.92 -18.07 17.90
CA PRO A 217 0.81 -18.96 18.23
C PRO A 217 -0.05 -18.52 19.41
N GLU A 218 0.55 -17.87 20.40
CA GLU A 218 -0.11 -17.36 21.61
C GLU A 218 -0.76 -15.99 21.40
N ASP A 219 -0.35 -15.28 20.35
CA ASP A 219 -0.82 -13.95 19.99
C ASP A 219 -0.92 -13.81 18.45
N PRO A 220 -1.86 -14.55 17.83
CA PRO A 220 -1.88 -14.71 16.37
C PRO A 220 -2.43 -13.48 15.64
N SER A 221 -2.04 -13.36 14.37
CA SER A 221 -2.64 -12.46 13.38
C SER A 221 -2.57 -13.11 12.01
N SER A 222 -3.70 -13.63 11.56
CA SER A 222 -3.86 -14.25 10.25
C SER A 222 -3.71 -13.23 9.14
N GLU A 223 -4.25 -12.03 9.33
CA GLU A 223 -4.24 -10.93 8.37
C GLU A 223 -2.80 -10.44 8.11
N ILE A 224 -1.99 -10.18 9.15
CA ILE A 224 -0.58 -9.79 8.97
C ILE A 224 0.22 -10.92 8.33
N ALA A 225 0.05 -12.16 8.79
CA ALA A 225 0.77 -13.31 8.25
C ALA A 225 0.39 -13.59 6.78
N GLY A 226 -0.91 -13.50 6.47
CA GLY A 226 -1.48 -13.69 5.13
C GLY A 226 -1.01 -12.61 4.16
N GLU A 227 -1.19 -11.33 4.49
CA GLU A 227 -0.78 -10.24 3.60
C GLU A 227 0.74 -10.24 3.37
N THR A 228 1.53 -10.54 4.40
CA THR A 228 2.99 -10.67 4.23
C THR A 228 3.36 -11.86 3.35
N ALA A 229 2.66 -12.99 3.49
CA ALA A 229 2.84 -14.14 2.62
C ALA A 229 2.49 -13.80 1.15
N ALA A 230 1.41 -13.04 0.94
CA ALA A 230 1.01 -12.54 -0.37
C ALA A 230 2.07 -11.62 -0.98
N ALA A 231 2.59 -10.66 -0.22
CA ALA A 231 3.65 -9.74 -0.65
C ALA A 231 4.90 -10.48 -1.14
N MET A 232 5.34 -11.47 -0.36
CA MET A 232 6.50 -12.30 -0.69
C MET A 232 6.25 -13.19 -1.91
N ALA A 233 5.08 -13.82 -2.03
CA ALA A 233 4.74 -14.65 -3.18
C ALA A 233 4.63 -13.81 -4.47
N ALA A 234 3.93 -12.68 -4.43
CA ALA A 234 3.79 -11.76 -5.56
C ALA A 234 5.16 -11.22 -6.01
N THR A 235 6.03 -10.85 -5.07
CA THR A 235 7.40 -10.40 -5.36
C THR A 235 8.24 -11.53 -5.96
N ALA A 236 8.09 -12.77 -5.48
CA ALA A 236 8.81 -13.92 -6.04
C ALA A 236 8.48 -14.16 -7.52
N VAL A 237 7.24 -13.93 -7.95
CA VAL A 237 6.85 -14.01 -9.38
C VAL A 237 7.72 -13.07 -10.23
N LEU A 238 7.92 -11.84 -9.77
CA LEU A 238 8.64 -10.80 -10.51
C LEU A 238 10.16 -11.03 -10.57
N TYR A 239 10.70 -11.73 -9.57
CA TYR A 239 12.13 -12.05 -9.48
C TYR A 239 12.50 -13.43 -10.04
N GLN A 240 11.52 -14.23 -10.47
CA GLN A 240 11.77 -15.63 -10.87
C GLN A 240 12.82 -15.77 -11.96
N ASP A 241 12.81 -14.87 -12.95
CA ASP A 241 13.75 -14.90 -14.08
C ASP A 241 15.07 -14.17 -13.78
N SER A 242 15.02 -13.05 -13.07
CA SER A 242 16.17 -12.17 -12.83
C SER A 242 17.01 -12.60 -11.61
N ASN A 243 16.39 -13.19 -10.60
CA ASN A 243 17.02 -13.67 -9.37
C ASN A 243 16.25 -14.88 -8.77
N PRO A 244 16.36 -16.07 -9.40
CA PRO A 244 15.62 -17.26 -8.96
C PRO A 244 15.96 -17.70 -7.53
N ALA A 245 17.17 -17.42 -7.04
CA ALA A 245 17.56 -17.73 -5.66
C ALA A 245 16.79 -16.86 -4.66
N TYR A 246 16.63 -15.57 -4.94
CA TYR A 246 15.83 -14.68 -4.11
C TYR A 246 14.34 -15.02 -4.19
N ALA A 247 13.82 -15.32 -5.38
CA ALA A 247 12.45 -15.80 -5.54
C ALA A 247 12.17 -17.06 -4.71
N ALA A 248 13.09 -18.04 -4.72
CA ALA A 248 12.98 -19.24 -3.90
C ALA A 248 13.03 -18.95 -2.39
N LEU A 249 13.87 -18.01 -1.95
CA LEU A 249 13.92 -17.56 -0.56
C LEU A 249 12.59 -16.95 -0.13
N LEU A 250 12.04 -16.03 -0.92
CA LEU A 250 10.74 -15.42 -0.66
C LEU A 250 9.61 -16.45 -0.62
N LEU A 251 9.58 -17.40 -1.55
CA LEU A 251 8.59 -18.47 -1.54
C LEU A 251 8.69 -19.37 -0.31
N ASN A 252 9.89 -19.61 0.20
CA ASN A 252 10.05 -20.36 1.44
C ASN A 252 9.40 -19.62 2.63
N HIS A 253 9.73 -18.34 2.82
CA HIS A 253 9.11 -17.54 3.89
C HIS A 253 7.60 -17.37 3.69
N SER A 254 7.14 -17.14 2.46
CA SER A 254 5.72 -17.00 2.11
C SER A 254 4.91 -18.24 2.51
N ARG A 255 5.39 -19.44 2.14
CA ARG A 255 4.72 -20.70 2.52
C ARG A 255 4.67 -20.90 4.03
N THR A 256 5.75 -20.56 4.71
CA THR A 256 5.85 -20.69 6.16
C THR A 256 4.89 -19.72 6.87
N LEU A 257 4.84 -18.45 6.45
CA LEU A 257 3.89 -17.46 7.00
C LEU A 257 2.43 -17.81 6.69
N TYR A 258 2.15 -18.25 5.46
CA TYR A 258 0.81 -18.70 5.10
C TYR A 258 0.38 -19.91 5.92
N ASN A 259 1.27 -20.89 6.14
CA ASN A 259 1.00 -22.00 7.04
C ASN A 259 0.79 -21.54 8.49
N PHE A 260 1.56 -20.56 8.95
CA PHE A 260 1.40 -19.98 10.29
C PHE A 260 0.01 -19.33 10.45
N GLY A 261 -0.38 -18.42 9.55
CA GLY A 261 -1.69 -17.74 9.59
C GLY A 261 -2.89 -18.68 9.40
N THR A 262 -2.75 -19.75 8.61
CA THR A 262 -3.81 -20.76 8.46
C THR A 262 -3.92 -21.72 9.64
N THR A 263 -2.81 -22.00 10.35
CA THR A 263 -2.79 -22.91 11.50
C THR A 263 -3.21 -22.24 12.80
N TYR A 264 -2.75 -21.01 13.04
CA TYR A 264 -3.00 -20.24 14.25
C TYR A 264 -3.83 -19.02 13.90
N GLN A 265 -5.13 -19.25 13.73
CA GLN A 265 -6.03 -18.19 13.29
C GLN A 265 -6.38 -17.24 14.43
N GLY A 266 -6.36 -15.95 14.13
CA GLY A 266 -6.85 -14.90 15.00
C GLY A 266 -6.44 -13.55 14.44
N SER A 267 -6.89 -12.47 15.08
CA SER A 267 -6.55 -11.12 14.68
C SER A 267 -5.75 -10.40 15.76
N TYR A 268 -4.82 -9.55 15.32
CA TYR A 268 -3.99 -8.73 16.19
C TYR A 268 -4.84 -7.76 17.04
N ILE A 269 -6.09 -7.46 16.67
CA ILE A 269 -6.98 -6.62 17.49
C ILE A 269 -7.33 -7.28 18.84
N HIS A 270 -7.21 -8.60 18.90
CA HIS A 270 -7.40 -9.40 20.12
C HIS A 270 -6.08 -9.70 20.84
N SER A 271 -4.99 -9.10 20.35
CA SER A 271 -3.65 -9.32 20.90
C SER A 271 -3.60 -8.97 22.39
N ASN A 272 -2.77 -9.67 23.15
CA ASN A 272 -2.46 -9.34 24.53
C ASN A 272 -1.37 -8.27 24.67
N GLN A 273 -0.62 -7.96 23.60
CA GLN A 273 0.43 -6.96 23.59
C GLN A 273 -0.16 -5.55 23.51
N SER A 274 0.32 -4.65 24.37
CA SER A 274 -0.18 -3.27 24.41
C SER A 274 0.06 -2.50 23.11
N GLY A 275 1.12 -2.80 22.37
CA GLY A 275 1.41 -2.17 21.08
C GLY A 275 0.33 -2.46 20.03
N PHE A 276 -0.06 -3.72 19.89
CA PHE A 276 -1.10 -4.15 18.95
C PHE A 276 -2.51 -3.69 19.35
N LYS A 277 -2.83 -3.68 20.65
CA LYS A 277 -4.11 -3.13 21.13
C LYS A 277 -4.32 -1.65 20.78
N LEU A 278 -3.25 -0.90 20.58
CA LEU A 278 -3.32 0.51 20.21
C LEU A 278 -3.29 0.70 18.69
N ALA A 279 -2.70 -0.26 17.95
CA ALA A 279 -2.81 -0.30 16.50
C ALA A 279 -4.27 -0.36 16.01
N THR A 280 -5.19 -0.93 16.81
CA THR A 280 -6.62 -0.95 16.49
C THR A 280 -7.28 0.43 16.43
N GLU A 281 -6.66 1.48 16.96
CA GLU A 281 -7.18 2.85 16.83
C GLU A 281 -6.93 3.44 15.42
N TRP A 282 -6.05 2.81 14.63
CA TRP A 282 -5.57 3.38 13.37
C TRP A 282 -5.71 2.42 12.18
N TYR A 283 -5.45 1.13 12.36
CA TYR A 283 -5.47 0.13 11.30
C TYR A 283 -6.29 -1.13 11.67
N ALA A 284 -7.38 -0.96 12.42
CA ALA A 284 -8.20 -2.09 12.91
C ALA A 284 -8.60 -3.06 11.79
N SER A 285 -8.27 -4.33 11.96
CA SER A 285 -8.61 -5.41 11.03
C SER A 285 -9.14 -6.61 11.81
N SER A 286 -10.41 -6.95 11.65
CA SER A 286 -11.06 -8.06 12.38
C SER A 286 -11.33 -9.30 11.53
N GLU A 287 -11.17 -9.18 10.22
CA GLU A 287 -11.37 -10.24 9.24
C GLU A 287 -9.99 -10.59 8.65
N TRP A 288 -9.81 -11.84 8.22
CA TRP A 288 -8.53 -12.29 7.67
C TRP A 288 -8.67 -13.30 6.54
N GLU A 289 -9.89 -13.77 6.26
CA GLU A 289 -10.11 -14.79 5.24
C GLU A 289 -9.79 -14.27 3.84
N ASP A 290 -9.93 -12.97 3.60
CA ASP A 290 -9.53 -12.33 2.36
C ASP A 290 -8.00 -12.28 2.23
N GLU A 291 -7.21 -11.98 3.27
CA GLU A 291 -5.74 -12.12 3.22
C GLU A 291 -5.30 -13.55 2.99
N LEU A 292 -5.94 -14.53 3.63
CA LEU A 292 -5.61 -15.94 3.42
C LEU A 292 -5.98 -16.38 2.00
N ALA A 293 -7.13 -15.96 1.47
CA ALA A 293 -7.50 -16.20 0.08
C ALA A 293 -6.51 -15.55 -0.90
N TRP A 294 -6.08 -14.33 -0.59
CA TRP A 294 -5.17 -13.50 -1.39
C TRP A 294 -3.76 -14.09 -1.42
N ALA A 295 -3.23 -14.47 -0.26
CA ALA A 295 -1.95 -15.17 -0.12
C ALA A 295 -1.93 -16.48 -0.91
N ALA A 296 -2.99 -17.29 -0.79
CA ALA A 296 -3.12 -18.54 -1.52
C ALA A 296 -3.22 -18.31 -3.04
N ALA A 297 -3.90 -17.25 -3.50
CA ALA A 297 -3.94 -16.90 -4.92
C ALA A 297 -2.54 -16.55 -5.46
N TRP A 298 -1.77 -15.74 -4.73
CA TRP A 298 -0.39 -15.39 -5.12
C TRP A 298 0.57 -16.57 -5.06
N LEU A 299 0.46 -17.42 -4.03
CA LEU A 299 1.21 -18.67 -3.94
C LEU A 299 0.90 -19.57 -5.14
N TYR A 300 -0.36 -19.66 -5.56
CA TYR A 300 -0.71 -20.39 -6.78
C TYR A 300 -0.07 -19.79 -8.02
N ILE A 301 -0.14 -18.47 -8.21
CA ILE A 301 0.49 -17.79 -9.35
C ILE A 301 2.00 -18.07 -9.39
N ALA A 302 2.67 -18.03 -8.23
CA ALA A 302 4.11 -18.19 -8.16
C ALA A 302 4.61 -19.65 -8.28
N THR A 303 3.76 -20.62 -7.96
CA THR A 303 4.19 -22.04 -7.80
C THR A 303 3.49 -23.00 -8.75
N ASN A 304 2.32 -22.62 -9.26
CA ASN A 304 1.40 -23.46 -10.02
C ASN A 304 0.93 -24.72 -9.25
N GLU A 305 1.02 -24.72 -7.92
CA GLU A 305 0.54 -25.83 -7.09
C GLU A 305 -0.97 -25.71 -6.85
N SER A 306 -1.74 -26.65 -7.40
CA SER A 306 -3.20 -26.62 -7.36
C SER A 306 -3.81 -26.56 -5.95
N GLN A 307 -3.07 -26.98 -4.91
CA GLN A 307 -3.51 -26.88 -3.52
C GLN A 307 -3.83 -25.43 -3.13
N TYR A 308 -2.99 -24.46 -3.52
CA TYR A 308 -3.20 -23.06 -3.16
C TYR A 308 -4.35 -22.43 -3.92
N LEU A 309 -4.61 -22.83 -5.17
CA LEU A 309 -5.83 -22.39 -5.86
C LEU A 309 -7.08 -22.91 -5.15
N ASN A 310 -7.08 -24.18 -4.75
CA ASN A 310 -8.22 -24.76 -4.02
C ASN A 310 -8.45 -24.10 -2.65
N GLU A 311 -7.36 -23.80 -1.93
CA GLU A 311 -7.43 -23.09 -0.65
C GLU A 311 -7.87 -21.64 -0.83
N SER A 312 -7.36 -20.93 -1.84
CA SER A 312 -7.80 -19.57 -2.18
C SER A 312 -9.31 -19.54 -2.44
N ILE A 313 -9.83 -20.49 -3.22
CA ILE A 313 -11.27 -20.61 -3.48
C ILE A 313 -12.04 -20.98 -2.21
N THR A 314 -11.46 -21.82 -1.33
CA THR A 314 -12.08 -22.19 -0.05
C THR A 314 -12.23 -20.97 0.86
N TRP A 315 -11.14 -20.22 1.08
CA TRP A 315 -11.15 -18.99 1.87
C TRP A 315 -12.07 -17.94 1.26
N TYR A 316 -12.00 -17.74 -0.05
CA TYR A 316 -12.88 -16.84 -0.80
C TYR A 316 -14.36 -17.21 -0.66
N ASN A 317 -14.71 -18.48 -0.44
CA ASN A 317 -16.11 -18.89 -0.23
C ASN A 317 -16.57 -18.78 1.22
N ASN A 318 -15.67 -18.45 2.16
CA ASN A 318 -16.07 -18.02 3.48
C ASN A 318 -16.69 -16.62 3.37
N GLN A 319 -17.79 -16.36 4.09
CA GLN A 319 -18.67 -15.22 3.77
C GLN A 319 -17.97 -13.85 3.87
N THR A 320 -17.01 -13.69 4.77
CA THR A 320 -16.24 -12.46 4.99
C THR A 320 -15.44 -12.05 3.76
N ALA A 321 -14.70 -12.98 3.13
CA ALA A 321 -13.90 -12.70 1.94
C ALA A 321 -14.70 -12.33 0.66
N GLN A 322 -16.02 -12.53 0.65
CA GLN A 322 -16.92 -12.08 -0.43
C GLN A 322 -17.63 -10.77 -0.13
N ASN A 323 -17.72 -10.36 1.14
CA ASN A 323 -18.62 -9.29 1.58
C ASN A 323 -18.12 -7.89 1.23
N SER A 324 -16.90 -7.80 0.74
CA SER A 324 -16.18 -6.60 0.37
C SER A 324 -16.59 -6.05 -0.99
N TRP A 325 -17.87 -5.73 -1.13
CA TRP A 325 -18.46 -5.28 -2.39
C TRP A 325 -18.09 -3.84 -2.77
N MET A 326 -17.30 -3.15 -1.96
CA MET A 326 -17.06 -1.71 -2.08
C MET A 326 -15.62 -1.28 -1.78
N GLU A 327 -14.80 -2.11 -1.13
CA GLU A 327 -13.46 -1.73 -0.70
C GLU A 327 -12.35 -2.54 -1.39
N TYR A 328 -11.23 -1.87 -1.65
CA TYR A 328 -9.93 -2.51 -1.88
C TYR A 328 -8.85 -1.64 -1.22
N SER A 329 -8.21 -2.15 -0.18
CA SER A 329 -7.34 -1.39 0.70
C SER A 329 -6.35 -2.28 1.45
N TRP A 330 -5.64 -1.66 2.40
CA TRP A 330 -4.79 -2.37 3.35
C TRP A 330 -5.55 -3.33 4.26
N ASP A 331 -6.87 -3.15 4.44
CA ASP A 331 -7.73 -4.00 5.27
C ASP A 331 -8.43 -5.05 4.42
N ASP A 332 -8.83 -4.71 3.19
CA ASP A 332 -9.77 -5.55 2.44
C ASP A 332 -9.29 -5.94 1.03
N LYS A 333 -9.25 -7.25 0.73
CA LYS A 333 -8.76 -7.85 -0.53
C LYS A 333 -9.88 -8.42 -1.38
N GLY A 334 -11.14 -8.39 -0.95
CA GLY A 334 -12.25 -9.08 -1.63
C GLY A 334 -12.47 -8.60 -3.07
N GLY A 335 -12.47 -7.28 -3.28
CA GLY A 335 -12.54 -6.67 -4.62
C GLY A 335 -11.39 -7.12 -5.53
N ALA A 336 -10.16 -7.18 -5.00
CA ALA A 336 -8.99 -7.64 -5.73
C ALA A 336 -9.04 -9.15 -6.02
N LEU A 337 -9.57 -9.96 -5.10
CA LEU A 337 -9.79 -11.40 -5.28
C LEU A 337 -10.76 -11.70 -6.41
N HIS A 338 -11.83 -10.91 -6.57
CA HIS A 338 -12.74 -11.06 -7.72
C HIS A 338 -11.98 -10.90 -9.05
N VAL A 339 -11.09 -9.91 -9.12
CA VAL A 339 -10.28 -9.65 -10.31
C VAL A 339 -9.22 -10.73 -10.52
N LEU A 340 -8.49 -11.10 -9.46
CA LEU A 340 -7.37 -12.04 -9.55
C LEU A 340 -7.84 -13.48 -9.82
N LEU A 341 -8.92 -13.94 -9.17
CA LEU A 341 -9.48 -15.26 -9.43
C LEU A 341 -10.12 -15.34 -10.82
N TYR A 342 -10.73 -14.26 -11.32
CA TYR A 342 -11.12 -14.19 -12.73
C TYR A 342 -9.92 -14.27 -13.67
N HIS A 343 -8.83 -13.55 -13.35
CA HIS A 343 -7.59 -13.60 -14.13
C HIS A 343 -7.03 -15.03 -14.22
N ILE A 344 -6.98 -15.74 -13.10
CA ILE A 344 -6.47 -17.10 -12.98
C ILE A 344 -7.37 -18.12 -13.70
N THR A 345 -8.68 -18.10 -13.41
CA THR A 345 -9.59 -19.21 -13.75
C THR A 345 -10.46 -18.94 -14.97
N LYS A 346 -10.67 -17.65 -15.30
CA LYS A 346 -11.68 -17.16 -16.25
C LYS A 346 -13.11 -17.64 -15.94
N ALA A 347 -13.38 -18.06 -14.69
CA ALA A 347 -14.69 -18.55 -14.31
C ALA A 347 -15.72 -17.39 -14.24
N PRO A 348 -16.95 -17.57 -14.78
CA PRO A 348 -17.95 -16.50 -14.84
C PRO A 348 -18.37 -15.91 -13.48
N ILE A 349 -18.29 -16.71 -12.40
CA ILE A 349 -18.67 -16.25 -11.06
C ILE A 349 -17.80 -15.08 -10.57
N TYR A 350 -16.49 -15.15 -10.79
CA TYR A 350 -15.58 -14.08 -10.37
C TYR A 350 -15.75 -12.81 -11.21
N ALA A 351 -16.06 -12.95 -12.51
CA ALA A 351 -16.43 -11.81 -13.35
C ALA A 351 -17.76 -11.17 -12.90
N ALA A 352 -18.74 -11.98 -12.49
CA ALA A 352 -20.00 -11.48 -11.96
C ALA A 352 -19.80 -10.73 -10.63
N ASN A 353 -18.98 -11.27 -9.74
CA ASN A 353 -18.67 -10.64 -8.45
C ASN A 353 -17.85 -9.35 -8.64
N ALA A 354 -16.85 -9.35 -9.54
CA ALA A 354 -16.12 -8.14 -9.92
C ALA A 354 -17.06 -7.08 -10.49
N LYS A 355 -18.02 -7.48 -11.34
CA LYS A 355 -19.04 -6.58 -11.88
C LYS A 355 -19.92 -5.98 -10.78
N THR A 356 -20.34 -6.75 -9.78
CA THR A 356 -21.10 -6.23 -8.63
C THR A 356 -20.28 -5.19 -7.86
N PHE A 357 -19.01 -5.52 -7.56
CA PHE A 357 -18.08 -4.60 -6.90
C PHE A 357 -17.92 -3.28 -7.66
N PHE A 358 -17.61 -3.35 -8.97
CA PHE A 358 -17.43 -2.14 -9.78
C PHE A 358 -18.72 -1.37 -10.00
N ASP A 359 -19.87 -2.03 -10.15
CA ASP A 359 -21.15 -1.34 -10.30
C ASP A 359 -21.53 -0.52 -9.04
N SER A 360 -21.06 -0.91 -7.84
CA SER A 360 -21.17 -0.10 -6.63
C SER A 360 -20.49 1.26 -6.77
N TRP A 361 -19.37 1.32 -7.50
CA TRP A 361 -18.59 2.54 -7.72
C TRP A 361 -19.08 3.36 -8.91
N LEU A 362 -19.50 2.67 -9.97
CA LEU A 362 -19.89 3.32 -11.22
C LEU A 362 -21.22 4.07 -11.07
N PRO A 363 -21.38 5.22 -11.75
CA PRO A 363 -22.69 5.86 -11.91
C PRO A 363 -23.73 4.86 -12.43
N ALA A 364 -24.91 4.84 -11.78
CA ALA A 364 -25.96 3.87 -12.07
C ALA A 364 -26.34 3.85 -13.56
N TYR A 365 -26.37 2.65 -14.16
CA TYR A 365 -26.72 2.47 -15.58
C TYR A 365 -27.47 1.16 -15.78
N ASN A 366 -28.55 1.19 -16.56
CA ASN A 366 -29.33 0.01 -16.97
C ASN A 366 -29.68 -0.95 -15.80
N GLY A 367 -30.14 -0.39 -14.68
CA GLY A 367 -30.54 -1.14 -13.49
C GLY A 367 -29.39 -1.56 -12.56
N SER A 368 -28.14 -1.14 -12.81
CA SER A 368 -27.06 -1.29 -11.83
C SER A 368 -27.28 -0.38 -10.62
N VAL A 369 -26.80 -0.81 -9.46
CA VAL A 369 -26.91 -0.06 -8.19
C VAL A 369 -25.57 0.58 -7.89
N GLN A 370 -25.54 1.92 -7.86
CA GLN A 370 -24.43 2.67 -7.31
C GLN A 370 -24.61 2.75 -5.79
N ALA A 371 -23.59 2.36 -5.03
CA ALA A 371 -23.55 2.48 -3.58
C ALA A 371 -22.60 3.61 -3.14
N ILE A 372 -21.50 3.80 -3.86
CA ILE A 372 -20.49 4.81 -3.56
C ILE A 372 -20.94 6.18 -4.06
N LYS A 373 -20.86 7.17 -3.16
CA LYS A 373 -21.22 8.55 -3.47
C LYS A 373 -20.25 9.12 -4.50
N GLN A 374 -20.70 10.14 -5.24
CA GLN A 374 -19.84 10.93 -6.11
C GLN A 374 -19.80 12.36 -5.57
N THR A 375 -18.63 12.95 -5.51
CA THR A 375 -18.51 14.40 -5.26
C THR A 375 -19.10 15.19 -6.44
N PRO A 376 -19.40 16.49 -6.29
CA PRO A 376 -19.89 17.32 -7.39
C PRO A 376 -18.99 17.33 -8.64
N ARG A 377 -17.68 17.07 -8.50
CA ARG A 377 -16.72 16.96 -9.62
C ARG A 377 -16.35 15.52 -9.98
N GLY A 378 -17.05 14.53 -9.43
CA GLY A 378 -17.03 13.15 -9.93
C GLY A 378 -15.92 12.26 -9.36
N LEU A 379 -15.43 12.57 -8.17
CA LEU A 379 -14.64 11.62 -7.37
C LEU A 379 -15.58 10.59 -6.74
N GLY A 380 -15.26 9.31 -6.89
CA GLY A 380 -15.86 8.24 -6.11
C GLY A 380 -15.44 8.36 -4.64
N TYR A 381 -16.41 8.61 -3.78
CA TYR A 381 -16.20 8.96 -2.39
C TYR A 381 -16.70 7.83 -1.49
N TYR A 382 -15.79 6.90 -1.17
CA TYR A 382 -16.06 5.80 -0.25
C TYR A 382 -16.22 6.32 1.18
N GLU A 383 -15.21 7.03 1.66
CA GLU A 383 -15.21 7.70 2.96
C GLU A 383 -14.34 8.97 2.92
N ASN A 384 -14.28 9.70 4.04
CA ASN A 384 -13.52 10.95 4.15
C ASN A 384 -12.02 10.75 4.32
N TRP A 385 -11.60 9.70 5.04
CA TRP A 385 -10.18 9.39 5.21
C TRP A 385 -9.66 8.68 3.96
N GLY A 386 -8.65 9.23 3.27
CA GLY A 386 -8.07 8.54 2.11
C GLY A 386 -9.00 8.41 0.90
N SER A 387 -9.99 9.29 0.76
CA SER A 387 -10.95 9.29 -0.36
C SER A 387 -10.30 9.08 -1.75
N LEU A 388 -9.14 9.71 -2.00
CA LEU A 388 -8.40 9.56 -3.26
C LEU A 388 -7.72 8.19 -3.39
N SER A 389 -7.23 7.63 -2.28
CA SER A 389 -6.67 6.27 -2.24
C SER A 389 -7.72 5.25 -2.67
N TYR A 390 -8.88 5.22 -2.02
CA TYR A 390 -9.95 4.26 -2.35
C TYR A 390 -10.40 4.35 -3.81
N ALA A 391 -10.56 5.56 -4.34
CA ALA A 391 -10.93 5.78 -5.73
C ALA A 391 -9.86 5.25 -6.70
N THR A 392 -8.59 5.49 -6.41
CA THR A 392 -7.48 5.07 -7.29
C THR A 392 -7.10 3.60 -7.13
N ASN A 393 -7.27 3.01 -5.95
CA ASN A 393 -7.17 1.57 -5.72
C ASN A 393 -8.21 0.82 -6.57
N THR A 394 -9.45 1.30 -6.53
CA THR A 394 -10.54 0.75 -7.37
C THR A 394 -10.24 0.95 -8.86
N ALA A 395 -9.73 2.12 -9.25
CA ALA A 395 -9.34 2.39 -10.64
C ALA A 395 -8.27 1.43 -11.16
N MET A 396 -7.27 1.08 -10.34
CA MET A 396 -6.26 0.07 -10.67
C MET A 396 -6.91 -1.29 -10.99
N LEU A 397 -7.82 -1.76 -10.12
CA LEU A 397 -8.55 -3.01 -10.33
C LEU A 397 -9.44 -2.97 -11.58
N MET A 398 -10.12 -1.85 -11.83
CA MET A 398 -10.93 -1.63 -13.03
C MET A 398 -10.10 -1.78 -14.30
N LEU A 399 -8.93 -1.15 -14.36
CA LEU A 399 -8.01 -1.23 -15.50
C LEU A 399 -7.50 -2.65 -15.71
N LYS A 400 -7.12 -3.34 -14.61
CA LYS A 400 -6.66 -4.73 -14.69
C LYS A 400 -7.76 -5.67 -15.18
N HIS A 401 -8.98 -5.52 -14.65
CA HIS A 401 -10.12 -6.35 -15.05
C HIS A 401 -10.57 -6.06 -16.48
N ALA A 402 -10.60 -4.79 -16.89
CA ALA A 402 -10.89 -4.39 -18.27
C ALA A 402 -9.91 -5.04 -19.26
N LYS A 403 -8.63 -5.09 -18.92
CA LYS A 403 -7.60 -5.80 -19.71
C LYS A 403 -7.89 -7.29 -19.83
N ASP A 404 -8.34 -7.94 -18.75
CA ASP A 404 -8.72 -9.36 -18.78
C ASP A 404 -10.01 -9.67 -19.55
N LEU A 405 -10.97 -8.73 -19.56
CA LEU A 405 -12.21 -8.82 -20.34
C LEU A 405 -11.98 -8.58 -21.84
N GLY A 406 -10.96 -7.80 -22.19
CA GLY A 406 -10.62 -7.42 -23.55
C GLY A 406 -11.35 -6.17 -24.05
N SER A 407 -10.69 -5.41 -24.93
CA SER A 407 -11.12 -4.07 -25.39
C SER A 407 -12.43 -4.04 -26.17
N SER A 408 -12.87 -5.17 -26.74
CA SER A 408 -14.17 -5.26 -27.43
C SER A 408 -15.36 -5.39 -26.48
N ASN A 409 -15.13 -5.60 -25.18
CA ASN A 409 -16.19 -5.72 -24.19
C ASN A 409 -16.68 -4.31 -23.78
N PRO A 410 -17.97 -3.97 -23.99
CA PRO A 410 -18.49 -2.65 -23.62
C PRO A 410 -18.35 -2.33 -22.13
N TYR A 411 -18.39 -3.35 -21.26
CA TYR A 411 -18.19 -3.16 -19.84
C TYR A 411 -16.73 -2.80 -19.51
N ALA A 412 -15.75 -3.41 -20.20
CA ALA A 412 -14.35 -3.06 -20.06
C ALA A 412 -14.09 -1.58 -20.41
N GLN A 413 -14.81 -1.07 -21.43
CA GLN A 413 -14.75 0.34 -21.80
C GLN A 413 -15.29 1.24 -20.68
N ARG A 414 -16.45 0.91 -20.10
CA ARG A 414 -17.02 1.65 -18.95
C ARG A 414 -16.10 1.67 -17.73
N LEU A 415 -15.44 0.54 -17.42
CA LEU A 415 -14.46 0.46 -16.34
C LEU A 415 -13.26 1.37 -16.61
N THR A 416 -12.74 1.34 -17.83
CA THR A 416 -11.60 2.16 -18.26
C THR A 416 -11.94 3.65 -18.21
N ASP A 417 -13.13 4.03 -18.68
CA ASP A 417 -13.58 5.42 -18.69
C ASP A 417 -13.63 6.00 -17.28
N PHE A 418 -14.25 5.26 -16.34
CA PHE A 418 -14.34 5.70 -14.95
C PHE A 418 -12.98 5.68 -14.26
N ALA A 419 -12.12 4.69 -14.49
CA ALA A 419 -10.78 4.66 -13.93
C ALA A 419 -9.94 5.88 -14.36
N ILE A 420 -10.00 6.27 -15.64
CA ILE A 420 -9.33 7.47 -16.13
C ILE A 420 -9.95 8.73 -15.52
N GLN A 421 -11.28 8.78 -15.32
CA GLN A 421 -11.93 9.88 -14.60
C GLN A 421 -11.35 10.06 -13.20
N GLN A 422 -11.25 8.98 -12.41
CA GLN A 422 -10.76 9.05 -11.03
C GLN A 422 -9.31 9.54 -10.98
N VAL A 423 -8.43 8.99 -11.82
CA VAL A 423 -7.03 9.43 -11.87
C VAL A 423 -6.92 10.86 -12.39
N ASN A 424 -7.66 11.24 -13.44
CA ASN A 424 -7.59 12.61 -13.95
C ASN A 424 -8.18 13.64 -12.96
N TYR A 425 -9.16 13.26 -12.14
CA TYR A 425 -9.62 14.07 -11.01
C TYR A 425 -8.45 14.38 -10.06
N VAL A 426 -7.71 13.33 -9.65
CA VAL A 426 -6.52 13.42 -8.78
C VAL A 426 -5.46 14.36 -9.38
N LEU A 427 -5.28 14.30 -10.70
CA LEU A 427 -4.21 15.01 -11.39
C LEU A 427 -4.53 16.46 -11.79
N GLY A 428 -5.82 16.85 -11.88
CA GLY A 428 -6.14 18.22 -12.27
C GLY A 428 -7.55 18.48 -12.79
N ASP A 429 -8.35 17.47 -13.14
CA ASP A 429 -9.65 17.70 -13.81
C ASP A 429 -10.64 18.44 -12.91
N CYS A 430 -10.49 18.32 -11.59
CA CYS A 430 -11.29 19.09 -10.63
C CYS A 430 -10.87 20.56 -10.51
N GLY A 431 -9.78 21.01 -11.15
CA GLY A 431 -9.25 22.39 -11.10
C GLY A 431 -7.92 22.51 -10.34
N ARG A 432 -7.40 21.42 -9.79
CA ARG A 432 -6.13 21.37 -9.07
C ARG A 432 -5.59 19.95 -8.96
N SER A 433 -4.29 19.81 -8.70
CA SER A 433 -3.69 18.51 -8.37
C SER A 433 -3.76 18.21 -6.88
N TRP A 434 -3.92 16.92 -6.57
CA TRP A 434 -3.84 16.35 -5.24
C TRP A 434 -2.53 15.60 -4.97
N VAL A 435 -1.57 15.70 -5.90
CA VAL A 435 -0.27 15.04 -5.83
C VAL A 435 0.80 16.09 -5.56
N VAL A 436 1.49 15.97 -4.43
CA VAL A 436 2.50 16.94 -4.00
C VAL A 436 3.59 17.10 -5.07
N GLY A 437 3.82 18.34 -5.50
CA GLY A 437 4.84 18.69 -6.49
C GLY A 437 4.51 18.28 -7.93
N PHE A 438 3.25 17.98 -8.26
CA PHE A 438 2.79 17.72 -9.63
C PHE A 438 1.60 18.59 -10.01
N GLY A 439 1.54 19.05 -11.26
CA GLY A 439 0.38 19.78 -11.78
C GLY A 439 0.17 21.17 -11.17
N GLU A 440 -0.98 21.77 -11.47
CA GLU A 440 -1.34 23.11 -10.99
C GLU A 440 -1.91 23.05 -9.58
N ASN A 441 -1.52 24.02 -8.73
CA ASN A 441 -2.02 24.18 -7.36
C ASN A 441 -1.92 22.90 -6.50
N SER A 442 -0.84 22.14 -6.66
CA SER A 442 -0.54 20.97 -5.83
C SER A 442 -0.41 21.35 -4.34
N PRO A 443 -0.63 20.40 -3.42
CA PRO A 443 -0.51 20.67 -1.99
C PRO A 443 0.91 21.10 -1.59
N LEU A 444 1.00 21.99 -0.60
CA LEU A 444 2.25 22.59 -0.11
C LEU A 444 2.48 22.34 1.38
N ARG A 445 1.44 21.99 2.14
CA ARG A 445 1.52 21.72 3.57
C ARG A 445 0.96 20.33 3.92
N PRO A 446 1.43 19.24 3.27
CA PRO A 446 1.03 17.90 3.68
C PRO A 446 1.50 17.61 5.10
N TYR A 447 0.70 16.84 5.85
CA TYR A 447 1.05 16.35 7.18
C TYR A 447 2.17 15.31 7.05
N HIS A 448 3.41 15.78 6.99
CA HIS A 448 4.59 14.93 6.87
C HIS A 448 5.78 15.54 7.60
N LYS A 449 6.23 14.88 8.67
CA LYS A 449 7.19 15.43 9.63
C LYS A 449 8.58 15.60 9.02
N SER A 450 9.05 14.65 8.23
CA SER A 450 10.41 14.68 7.67
C SER A 450 10.62 15.74 6.58
N SER A 451 9.57 16.08 5.82
CA SER A 451 9.65 17.16 4.83
C SER A 451 9.47 18.55 5.45
N TYR A 452 8.89 18.63 6.66
CA TYR A 452 8.83 19.85 7.46
C TYR A 452 10.11 20.08 8.28
N ASN A 453 10.57 19.04 9.00
CA ASN A 453 11.71 19.02 9.90
C ASN A 453 12.74 17.97 9.42
N SER A 454 13.50 18.30 8.37
CA SER A 454 14.55 17.42 7.86
C SER A 454 15.82 17.52 8.72
N TYR A 455 16.63 16.46 8.77
CA TYR A 455 17.93 16.49 9.44
C TYR A 455 18.91 17.53 8.86
N ILE A 456 18.74 18.00 7.61
CA ILE A 456 19.57 19.09 7.07
C ILE A 456 18.98 20.49 7.35
N ASP A 457 17.71 20.58 7.73
CA ASP A 457 17.01 21.80 8.10
C ASP A 457 15.97 21.51 9.18
N TYR A 458 16.45 21.44 10.43
CA TYR A 458 15.64 21.19 11.62
C TYR A 458 15.69 22.40 12.56
N PRO A 459 14.85 23.45 12.34
CA PRO A 459 14.96 24.72 13.05
C PRO A 459 14.84 24.62 14.56
N MET A 460 14.06 23.64 15.05
CA MET A 460 13.79 23.41 16.47
C MET A 460 14.58 22.24 17.05
N ARG A 461 15.71 21.87 16.43
CA ARG A 461 16.59 20.80 16.91
C ARG A 461 16.92 20.98 18.40
N GLY A 462 16.75 19.91 19.16
CA GLY A 462 17.05 19.86 20.59
C GLY A 462 16.02 20.52 21.50
N GLN A 463 14.92 21.06 20.96
CA GLN A 463 13.78 21.50 21.76
C GLN A 463 12.95 20.30 22.24
N ASN A 464 12.08 20.54 23.23
CA ASN A 464 11.10 19.55 23.65
C ASN A 464 10.14 19.23 22.48
N GLN A 465 9.84 17.95 22.26
CA GLN A 465 8.96 17.52 21.16
C GLN A 465 7.56 18.12 21.21
N SER A 466 7.05 18.53 22.39
CA SER A 466 5.79 19.29 22.45
C SER A 466 5.89 20.65 21.78
N VAL A 467 7.05 21.31 21.87
CA VAL A 467 7.31 22.64 21.27
C VAL A 467 7.59 22.49 19.78
N VAL A 468 8.29 21.42 19.37
CA VAL A 468 8.48 21.06 17.96
C VAL A 468 7.15 20.73 17.30
N GLY A 469 6.29 19.96 17.97
CA GLY A 469 4.95 19.63 17.50
C GLY A 469 4.04 20.85 17.39
N ASP A 470 4.11 21.78 18.34
CA ASP A 470 3.34 23.02 18.29
C ASP A 470 3.72 23.89 17.07
N ASP A 471 5.00 24.02 16.75
CA ASP A 471 5.44 24.66 15.49
C ASP A 471 5.02 23.85 14.27
N PHE A 472 5.23 22.53 14.27
CA PHE A 472 4.83 21.70 13.15
C PHE A 472 3.35 21.84 12.85
N LEU A 473 2.47 21.83 13.84
CA LEU A 473 1.02 21.91 13.65
C LEU A 473 0.57 23.34 13.34
N ASN A 474 1.01 24.33 14.12
CA ASN A 474 0.38 25.64 14.14
C ASN A 474 1.12 26.71 13.32
N SER A 475 2.31 26.41 12.79
CA SER A 475 3.06 27.35 11.94
C SER A 475 2.56 27.33 10.50
N PHE A 476 2.30 28.51 9.91
CA PHE A 476 1.99 28.66 8.48
C PHE A 476 3.20 28.46 7.54
N ARG A 477 4.34 28.00 8.08
CA ARG A 477 5.51 27.63 7.28
C ARG A 477 5.14 26.50 6.33
N LEU A 478 5.57 26.62 5.07
CA LEU A 478 5.48 25.53 4.11
C LEU A 478 6.44 24.40 4.49
N ASN A 479 6.21 23.19 3.99
CA ASN A 479 7.28 22.19 4.03
C ASN A 479 8.47 22.70 3.19
N PRO A 480 9.68 22.87 3.78
CA PRO A 480 10.86 23.33 3.04
C PRO A 480 11.30 22.35 1.96
N PHE A 481 10.96 21.06 2.10
CA PHE A 481 11.25 20.04 1.09
C PHE A 481 9.97 19.54 0.44
N ILE A 482 10.01 19.42 -0.89
CA ILE A 482 8.88 18.94 -1.66
C ILE A 482 8.80 17.41 -1.52
N LEU A 483 7.67 16.94 -0.98
CA LEU A 483 7.37 15.52 -0.84
C LEU A 483 6.84 14.95 -2.18
N TYR A 484 7.67 14.99 -3.22
CA TYR A 484 7.24 14.66 -4.58
C TYR A 484 6.44 13.36 -4.65
N GLY A 485 5.28 13.43 -5.30
CA GLY A 485 4.47 12.27 -5.64
C GLY A 485 3.54 11.76 -4.55
N ALA A 486 3.63 12.30 -3.33
CA ALA A 486 2.71 11.92 -2.27
C ALA A 486 1.26 12.28 -2.66
N LEU A 487 0.37 11.28 -2.60
CA LEU A 487 -1.06 11.45 -2.76
C LEU A 487 -1.64 11.80 -1.40
N GLU A 488 -2.34 12.93 -1.31
CA GLU A 488 -3.05 13.32 -0.10
C GLU A 488 -4.34 12.51 0.14
N GLY A 489 -4.88 12.58 1.35
CA GLY A 489 -6.15 11.95 1.71
C GLY A 489 -7.33 12.40 0.83
N GLY A 490 -7.37 13.69 0.48
CA GLY A 490 -8.31 14.24 -0.49
C GLY A 490 -9.28 15.26 0.05
N PRO A 491 -10.33 15.61 -0.72
CA PRO A 491 -11.30 16.62 -0.33
C PRO A 491 -12.36 16.11 0.65
N ALA A 492 -13.18 17.02 1.16
CA ALA A 492 -14.51 16.71 1.65
C ALA A 492 -15.45 16.29 0.50
N LEU A 493 -16.64 15.77 0.86
CA LEU A 493 -17.62 15.25 -0.11
C LEU A 493 -18.10 16.28 -1.13
N ASP A 494 -18.02 17.59 -0.82
CA ASP A 494 -18.39 18.68 -1.73
C ASP A 494 -17.22 19.21 -2.59
N ASP A 495 -16.12 18.46 -2.65
CA ASP A 495 -14.82 18.81 -3.24
C ASP A 495 -14.01 19.87 -2.47
N SER A 496 -14.52 20.44 -1.36
CA SER A 496 -13.78 21.45 -0.60
C SER A 496 -12.60 20.86 0.18
N TYR A 497 -11.60 21.68 0.45
CA TYR A 497 -10.35 21.26 1.09
C TYR A 497 -9.60 22.44 1.71
N PHE A 498 -8.76 22.16 2.70
CA PHE A 498 -7.79 23.11 3.25
C PHE A 498 -6.38 22.51 3.12
N ASP A 499 -5.43 23.30 2.59
CA ASP A 499 -3.99 22.94 2.61
C ASP A 499 -3.41 23.20 4.01
N ASP A 500 -3.98 22.49 4.98
CA ASP A 500 -3.75 22.63 6.40
C ASP A 500 -3.40 21.27 6.99
N ARG A 501 -2.11 21.09 7.27
CA ARG A 501 -1.56 19.90 7.94
C ARG A 501 -2.30 19.53 9.22
N THR A 502 -2.88 20.48 9.97
CA THR A 502 -3.59 20.12 11.21
C THR A 502 -4.83 19.28 10.92
N ASN A 503 -5.35 19.36 9.71
CA ASN A 503 -6.43 18.53 9.21
C ASN A 503 -5.88 17.28 8.49
N TYR A 504 -5.32 16.38 9.29
CA TYR A 504 -4.67 15.16 8.79
C TYR A 504 -5.63 14.23 8.02
N VAL A 505 -6.94 14.29 8.24
CA VAL A 505 -7.92 13.54 7.42
C VAL A 505 -7.74 13.82 5.92
N TYR A 506 -7.45 15.07 5.56
CA TYR A 506 -7.35 15.50 4.17
C TYR A 506 -5.91 15.62 3.67
N THR A 507 -4.97 15.99 4.55
CA THR A 507 -3.58 16.34 4.20
C THR A 507 -2.55 15.28 4.61
N GLU A 508 -2.99 14.19 5.25
CA GLU A 508 -2.12 13.03 5.48
C GLU A 508 -1.78 12.35 4.16
N VAL A 509 -0.59 11.77 4.16
CA VAL A 509 0.02 11.03 3.07
C VAL A 509 0.53 9.73 3.67
N THR A 510 0.21 8.60 3.07
CA THR A 510 0.55 7.26 3.60
C THR A 510 1.17 6.40 2.53
N GLN A 511 1.87 5.33 2.93
CA GLN A 511 2.43 4.40 1.95
C GLN A 511 1.33 3.66 1.17
N ASP A 512 0.19 3.38 1.82
CA ASP A 512 -0.93 2.68 1.20
C ASP A 512 -1.72 3.55 0.20
N TYR A 513 -1.80 4.88 0.42
CA TYR A 513 -2.45 5.81 -0.52
C TYR A 513 -1.79 5.80 -1.91
N ASN A 514 -0.47 5.75 -1.93
CA ASN A 514 0.29 5.75 -3.18
C ASN A 514 0.34 4.36 -3.85
N ALA A 515 -0.04 3.29 -3.14
CA ALA A 515 0.28 1.92 -3.54
C ALA A 515 -0.41 1.53 -4.85
N ALA A 516 -1.73 1.33 -4.85
CA ALA A 516 -2.44 1.01 -6.08
C ALA A 516 -2.68 2.23 -6.98
N PHE A 517 -2.58 3.47 -6.47
CA PHE A 517 -2.51 4.68 -7.29
C PHE A 517 -1.39 4.60 -8.35
N THR A 518 -0.21 4.14 -7.95
CA THR A 518 0.93 3.93 -8.88
C THR A 518 0.57 2.94 -10.00
N GLY A 519 -0.18 1.89 -9.67
CA GLY A 519 -0.70 0.92 -10.65
C GLY A 519 -1.78 1.47 -11.55
N ALA A 520 -2.67 2.32 -11.04
CA ALA A 520 -3.70 2.98 -11.83
C ALA A 520 -3.08 3.87 -12.93
N LEU A 521 -2.04 4.64 -12.59
CA LEU A 521 -1.27 5.42 -13.56
C LEU A 521 -0.63 4.53 -14.64
N ALA A 522 -0.02 3.40 -14.25
CA ALA A 522 0.56 2.43 -15.18
C ALA A 522 -0.51 1.79 -16.08
N GLY A 523 -1.69 1.48 -15.54
CA GLY A 523 -2.82 0.97 -16.33
C GLY A 523 -3.34 1.96 -17.36
N ILE A 524 -3.30 3.26 -17.06
CA ILE A 524 -3.64 4.31 -18.04
C ILE A 524 -2.57 4.44 -19.13
N ILE A 525 -1.29 4.32 -18.76
CA ILE A 525 -0.18 4.24 -19.73
C ILE A 525 -0.36 3.03 -20.66
N ASP A 526 -0.71 1.87 -20.12
CA ASP A 526 -1.03 0.66 -20.87
C ASP A 526 -2.20 0.89 -21.85
N PHE A 527 -3.28 1.52 -21.37
CA PHE A 527 -4.45 1.86 -22.19
C PHE A 527 -4.12 2.79 -23.37
N TYR A 528 -3.38 3.88 -23.13
CA TYR A 528 -2.98 4.83 -24.16
C TYR A 528 -1.87 4.31 -25.09
N GLY A 529 -1.32 3.12 -24.80
CA GLY A 529 -0.21 2.51 -25.51
C GLY A 529 1.14 2.93 -24.91
N PRO A 530 1.87 2.02 -24.23
CA PRO A 530 3.12 2.32 -23.54
C PRO A 530 4.17 3.02 -24.42
N GLN A 531 4.22 2.67 -25.70
CA GLN A 531 5.13 3.25 -26.69
C GLN A 531 4.93 4.76 -26.94
N ASN A 532 3.79 5.31 -26.52
CA ASN A 532 3.47 6.73 -26.67
C ASN A 532 3.99 7.58 -25.50
N PHE A 533 4.55 6.96 -24.46
CA PHE A 533 5.11 7.63 -23.30
C PHE A 533 6.63 7.66 -23.37
N LYS A 534 7.21 8.63 -22.65
CA LYS A 534 8.66 8.76 -22.48
C LYS A 534 8.99 8.64 -20.99
N PRO A 535 10.16 8.08 -20.65
CA PRO A 535 10.68 8.13 -19.29
C PRO A 535 10.73 9.56 -18.75
N PHE A 536 10.47 9.68 -17.45
CA PHE A 536 10.74 10.89 -16.68
C PHE A 536 12.04 10.71 -15.87
N THR A 537 12.61 11.81 -15.37
CA THR A 537 13.94 11.80 -14.74
C THR A 537 13.97 12.74 -13.55
N ASP A 538 14.95 12.59 -12.67
CA ASP A 538 15.21 13.54 -11.57
C ASP A 538 15.59 14.96 -12.07
N CYS A 539 15.86 15.14 -13.37
CA CYS A 539 16.27 16.40 -13.95
C CYS A 539 15.24 17.52 -13.73
N GLY A 540 15.68 18.61 -13.11
CA GLY A 540 14.84 19.78 -12.83
C GLY A 540 13.98 19.64 -11.58
N LEU A 541 14.00 18.50 -10.89
CA LEU A 541 13.38 18.36 -9.57
C LEU A 541 14.26 18.97 -8.49
N ASP A 542 13.64 19.61 -7.50
CA ASP A 542 14.34 20.07 -6.29
C ASP A 542 14.39 18.95 -5.26
N LEU A 543 15.40 18.08 -5.38
CA LEU A 543 15.62 16.99 -4.42
C LEU A 543 16.37 17.46 -3.15
N GLY A 544 16.47 18.77 -2.92
CA GLY A 544 17.10 19.39 -1.75
C GLY A 544 18.62 19.56 -1.84
N TRP A 545 19.25 19.17 -2.95
CA TRP A 545 20.72 19.22 -3.12
C TRP A 545 21.30 20.64 -3.20
N SER A 546 20.45 21.66 -3.39
CA SER A 546 20.85 23.06 -3.36
C SER A 546 20.96 23.63 -1.94
N HIS A 547 20.47 22.91 -0.93
CA HIS A 547 20.44 23.37 0.45
C HIS A 547 21.86 23.48 1.04
N PRO A 548 22.20 24.54 1.81
CA PRO A 548 23.57 24.78 2.30
C PRO A 548 24.14 23.66 3.20
N ASN A 549 23.26 22.93 3.88
CA ASN A 549 23.62 21.81 4.76
C ASN A 549 23.56 20.44 4.06
N ALA A 550 23.18 20.40 2.77
CA ALA A 550 23.16 19.15 2.02
C ALA A 550 24.57 18.58 1.87
N SER A 551 24.65 17.25 1.90
CA SER A 551 25.87 16.53 1.53
C SER A 551 26.11 16.62 0.01
N LYS A 552 27.09 15.88 -0.51
CA LYS A 552 27.25 15.76 -1.97
C LYS A 552 26.26 14.71 -2.50
N PRO A 553 25.58 14.99 -3.63
CA PRO A 553 24.73 14.00 -4.27
C PRO A 553 25.52 12.75 -4.61
N TYR A 554 24.84 11.61 -4.61
CA TYR A 554 25.40 10.38 -5.11
C TYR A 554 25.90 10.58 -6.56
N ALA A 555 27.11 10.10 -6.84
CA ALA A 555 27.71 10.24 -8.15
C ALA A 555 27.14 9.19 -9.11
N TRP A 556 26.02 9.52 -9.74
CA TRP A 556 25.39 8.66 -10.74
C TRP A 556 26.32 8.44 -11.95
N PRO A 557 26.31 7.23 -12.54
CA PRO A 557 26.98 6.99 -13.80
C PRO A 557 26.56 8.03 -14.85
N ALA A 558 27.50 8.53 -15.66
CA ALA A 558 27.21 9.58 -16.64
C ALA A 558 26.14 9.17 -17.68
N ASN A 559 25.93 7.87 -17.88
CA ASN A 559 24.93 7.27 -18.75
C ASN A 559 23.64 6.85 -18.01
N ASP A 560 23.43 7.30 -16.77
CA ASP A 560 22.19 7.09 -16.04
C ASP A 560 21.21 8.21 -16.39
N CYS A 561 20.34 7.98 -17.38
CA CYS A 561 19.31 8.96 -17.75
C CYS A 561 18.12 8.99 -16.80
N TYR A 562 18.08 8.14 -15.77
CA TYR A 562 16.99 8.14 -14.80
C TYR A 562 17.25 9.18 -13.71
N HIS A 563 18.48 9.21 -13.19
CA HIS A 563 18.88 10.12 -12.12
C HIS A 563 19.62 11.39 -12.61
N THR A 564 20.04 11.43 -13.87
CA THR A 564 20.77 12.59 -14.43
C THR A 564 20.00 13.28 -15.54
N CYS A 565 20.38 14.53 -15.83
CA CYS A 565 19.90 15.28 -16.99
C CYS A 565 20.47 14.80 -18.34
N ASN A 566 21.14 13.65 -18.38
CA ASN A 566 21.63 13.11 -19.64
C ASN A 566 20.43 12.73 -20.53
N THR A 567 20.46 13.13 -21.80
CA THR A 567 19.42 12.81 -22.80
C THR A 567 19.92 11.84 -23.87
N ASN A 568 21.20 11.45 -23.82
CA ASN A 568 21.86 10.61 -24.82
C ASN A 568 21.88 9.12 -24.46
N CYS A 569 21.09 8.66 -23.49
CA CYS A 569 20.98 7.23 -23.25
C CYS A 569 20.12 6.61 -24.35
N THR A 570 20.69 5.64 -25.04
CA THR A 570 19.89 4.65 -25.75
C THR A 570 19.06 3.93 -24.70
N ASN A 571 17.74 3.84 -24.89
CA ASN A 571 16.85 2.99 -24.07
C ASN A 571 17.46 1.58 -24.01
N SER A 572 18.24 1.30 -22.97
CA SER A 572 18.83 -0.01 -22.77
C SER A 572 17.70 -0.87 -22.26
N ASN A 573 17.12 -1.64 -23.19
CA ASN A 573 16.35 -2.87 -23.02
C ASN A 573 15.14 -2.84 -23.96
N THR A 574 15.42 -3.00 -25.26
CA THR A 574 14.54 -3.80 -26.10
C THR A 574 14.59 -5.22 -25.52
N VAL A 575 13.77 -5.49 -24.50
CA VAL A 575 13.46 -6.88 -24.14
C VAL A 575 12.77 -7.43 -25.37
N THR A 576 13.49 -8.24 -26.15
CA THR A 576 12.90 -9.05 -27.22
C THR A 576 11.73 -9.79 -26.60
N THR A 577 10.51 -9.38 -26.94
CA THR A 577 9.28 -10.06 -26.57
C THR A 577 9.27 -11.41 -27.27
N SER A 578 9.91 -12.39 -26.63
CA SER A 578 9.54 -13.79 -26.83
C SER A 578 8.15 -13.95 -26.21
N THR A 579 7.11 -13.66 -27.00
CA THR A 579 5.75 -14.08 -26.73
C THR A 579 5.71 -15.60 -26.67
N LYS A 580 5.91 -16.17 -25.49
CA LYS A 580 5.26 -17.42 -25.10
C LYS A 580 4.10 -17.04 -24.19
N THR A 581 2.97 -16.77 -24.83
CA THR A 581 1.65 -16.89 -24.21
C THR A 581 1.50 -18.31 -23.68
N ALA A 582 1.76 -18.52 -22.40
CA ALA A 582 1.20 -19.66 -21.70
C ALA A 582 -0.27 -19.34 -21.44
N SER A 583 -1.13 -19.60 -22.44
CA SER A 583 -2.56 -19.74 -22.19
C SER A 583 -2.77 -20.95 -21.28
N PRO A 584 -3.46 -20.82 -20.13
CA PRO A 584 -3.96 -22.00 -19.44
C PRO A 584 -5.06 -22.58 -20.33
N THR A 585 -4.77 -23.68 -21.01
CA THR A 585 -5.78 -24.43 -21.75
C THR A 585 -6.81 -24.95 -20.76
N GLY A 586 -8.05 -24.52 -20.93
CA GLY A 586 -9.20 -24.95 -20.12
C GLY A 586 -9.35 -26.47 -20.13
N VAL A 587 -9.61 -27.02 -18.94
CA VAL A 587 -9.96 -28.42 -18.76
C VAL A 587 -11.41 -28.61 -19.20
N ALA A 588 -11.60 -29.20 -20.38
CA ALA A 588 -12.87 -29.81 -20.75
C ALA A 588 -12.89 -31.26 -20.27
N GLY A 589 -13.93 -31.61 -19.50
CA GLY A 589 -14.11 -32.94 -18.95
C GLY A 589 -14.47 -34.01 -19.98
N ALA A 590 -14.13 -35.26 -19.65
CA ALA A 590 -14.76 -36.47 -20.16
C ALA A 590 -14.63 -37.56 -19.09
N GLY A 591 -15.69 -38.34 -18.89
CA GLY A 591 -15.89 -39.21 -17.73
C GLY A 591 -15.39 -40.65 -17.89
N LEU A 592 -15.36 -41.32 -16.73
CA LEU A 592 -15.68 -42.74 -16.44
C LEU A 592 -15.14 -43.83 -17.39
N SER A 593 -14.27 -44.72 -16.87
CA SER A 593 -14.68 -46.04 -16.34
C SER A 593 -13.53 -47.05 -16.13
N SER A 594 -13.71 -47.84 -15.06
CA SER A 594 -13.31 -49.25 -14.83
C SER A 594 -11.83 -49.71 -14.85
N THR A 595 -11.34 -50.00 -13.63
CA THR A 595 -10.49 -51.17 -13.26
C THR A 595 -11.23 -52.51 -13.52
N PRO A 596 -10.59 -53.71 -13.65
CA PRO A 596 -9.63 -54.24 -12.66
C PRO A 596 -8.54 -55.28 -13.05
N HIS A 597 -7.61 -55.47 -12.09
CA HIS A 597 -6.77 -56.64 -11.73
C HIS A 597 -5.79 -57.29 -12.75
N VAL A 598 -4.52 -57.51 -12.36
CA VAL A 598 -3.94 -58.74 -11.75
C VAL A 598 -2.42 -58.56 -11.50
N SER A 599 -1.96 -59.25 -10.46
CA SER A 599 -0.66 -59.35 -9.75
C SER A 599 0.50 -60.13 -10.41
N ALA A 600 1.73 -59.86 -9.96
CA ALA A 600 2.79 -60.81 -9.50
C ALA A 600 3.96 -59.99 -8.89
N ALA A 601 4.34 -60.07 -7.59
CA ALA A 601 5.15 -61.07 -6.86
C ALA A 601 6.47 -61.43 -7.58
N SER A 602 7.67 -61.58 -7.00
CA SER A 602 8.31 -61.46 -5.67
C SER A 602 9.85 -61.52 -5.95
N SER A 603 10.77 -60.95 -5.18
CA SER A 603 11.45 -61.60 -4.04
C SER A 603 12.78 -60.88 -3.75
N LEU A 604 13.10 -60.67 -2.46
CA LEU A 604 14.37 -61.07 -1.83
C LEU A 604 14.38 -60.60 -0.35
N THR A 605 14.34 -61.59 0.53
CA THR A 605 14.50 -61.50 1.99
C THR A 605 15.82 -62.14 2.38
N GLN A 606 16.56 -61.57 3.34
CA GLN A 606 16.90 -62.15 4.65
C GLN A 606 18.19 -61.57 5.27
N GLY A 607 18.14 -61.30 6.58
CA GLY A 607 19.29 -60.98 7.44
C GLY A 607 18.92 -60.48 8.84
N PHE A 608 18.30 -61.35 9.67
CA PHE A 608 18.24 -61.48 11.15
C PHE A 608 18.68 -60.29 12.07
N ALA A 609 17.84 -59.75 12.98
CA ALA A 609 17.48 -60.19 14.37
C ALA A 609 18.72 -60.34 15.31
N ILE A 610 18.81 -59.84 16.56
CA ILE A 610 18.07 -60.04 17.84
C ILE A 610 18.69 -59.03 18.87
N LEU A 611 18.01 -58.27 19.76
CA LEU A 611 17.62 -58.53 21.17
C LEU A 611 17.02 -57.21 21.73
N LEU A 612 15.75 -57.12 22.15
CA LEU A 612 15.13 -57.48 23.45
C LEU A 612 15.49 -56.58 24.66
N SER A 613 14.47 -55.77 25.03
CA SER A 613 13.91 -55.51 26.37
C SER A 613 14.69 -54.70 27.44
N ILE A 614 14.03 -53.67 28.01
CA ILE A 614 13.44 -53.65 29.37
C ILE A 614 12.70 -52.30 29.64
N ILE A 615 11.37 -52.41 29.89
CA ILE A 615 10.53 -51.85 31.00
C ILE A 615 10.74 -50.35 31.36
N ALA A 616 9.82 -49.40 31.09
CA ALA A 616 8.45 -49.17 31.60
C ALA A 616 8.34 -48.38 32.94
N VAL A 617 7.66 -47.22 32.84
CA VAL A 617 6.70 -46.58 33.78
C VAL A 617 7.19 -45.83 35.03
N GLY A 618 6.68 -44.58 35.17
CA GLY A 618 6.53 -43.81 36.42
C GLY A 618 6.64 -42.30 36.17
N ILE A 619 5.57 -41.62 35.72
CA ILE A 619 4.60 -40.85 36.53
C ILE A 619 5.24 -39.75 37.40
N SER A 620 4.98 -38.52 36.96
CA SER A 620 4.60 -37.29 37.69
C SER A 620 5.41 -36.73 38.87
N LEU A 621 5.44 -35.38 38.81
CA LEU A 621 5.59 -34.36 39.86
C LEU A 621 6.99 -33.79 40.14
N LEU A 622 7.01 -32.46 40.04
CA LEU A 622 7.91 -31.48 40.65
C LEU A 622 9.28 -31.28 39.98
N LEU A 623 9.32 -30.35 39.02
CA LEU A 623 9.93 -29.02 39.19
C LEU A 623 9.54 -28.09 38.03
#